data_AF-A0A847VLI3-F1
#
_entry.id   AF-A0A847VLI3-F1
#
_cell.length_a   1.000
_cell.length_b   1.000
_cell.length_c   1.000
_cell.angle_alpha   90.00
_cell.angle_beta   90.00
_cell.angle_gamma   90.00
#
_symmetry.space_group_name_H-M   'P 1'
#
loop_
_entity.id
_entity.type
_entity.pdbx_description
1 polymer ?
#
loop_
_entity_poly.entity_id
_entity_poly.type
_entity_poly.pdbx_seq_one_letter_code
_entity_poly.pdbx_strand_id
1 'polypeptide(L)'
;MVDNGLSPPKVFATRSIPDRAVGMAWMPQTLPDLWAVRCWLHSIRGAQKAFWLPMWTRGITLAADISAIDTTITIRSLGLNGVAEMGDLFLRTLSGAEYTFRFTSVAASGQNDVLTLSAAAGASIAASAVDVLCPLHCVRLEQDRVEFAHLYRGRDRQITTIQLRAIEVPP
;
A
#
# COMPACT_ATOMS: atom_id res chain seq x y z
N MET A 1 -0.23 -42.66 8.27
CA MET A 1 -1.25 -41.66 7.86
C MET A 1 -1.01 -40.42 8.71
N VAL A 2 -0.74 -39.26 8.10
CA VAL A 2 -0.14 -38.07 8.76
C VAL A 2 -1.17 -36.99 9.11
N ASP A 3 -2.35 -37.02 8.48
CA ASP A 3 -3.42 -36.05 8.72
C ASP A 3 -4.64 -36.71 9.35
N ASN A 4 -5.35 -35.96 10.21
CA ASN A 4 -6.53 -36.40 10.94
C ASN A 4 -7.82 -35.71 10.45
N GLY A 5 -7.78 -35.03 9.31
CA GLY A 5 -8.96 -34.52 8.62
C GLY A 5 -9.69 -33.38 9.34
N LEU A 6 -9.04 -32.71 10.29
CA LEU A 6 -9.66 -31.61 11.06
C LEU A 6 -9.69 -30.29 10.29
N SER A 7 -8.83 -30.11 9.28
CA SER A 7 -8.73 -28.85 8.55
C SER A 7 -9.51 -28.91 7.22
N PRO A 8 -10.42 -27.96 6.95
CA PRO A 8 -11.08 -27.89 5.65
C PRO A 8 -10.08 -27.54 4.54
N PRO A 9 -10.28 -28.05 3.30
CA PRO A 9 -9.42 -27.70 2.18
C PRO A 9 -9.57 -26.23 1.83
N LYS A 10 -8.44 -25.57 1.55
CA LYS A 10 -8.40 -24.18 1.08
C LYS A 10 -8.23 -24.18 -0.44
N VAL A 11 -9.23 -23.66 -1.16
CA VAL A 11 -9.22 -23.58 -2.62
C VAL A 11 -8.89 -22.14 -3.03
N PHE A 12 -7.95 -22.00 -3.96
CA PHE A 12 -7.59 -20.71 -4.55
C PHE A 12 -7.89 -20.76 -6.05
N ALA A 13 -8.43 -19.67 -6.61
CA ALA A 13 -8.59 -19.55 -8.05
C ALA A 13 -7.22 -19.29 -8.69
N THR A 14 -6.88 -20.06 -9.72
CA THR A 14 -5.67 -19.80 -10.52
C THR A 14 -5.83 -18.48 -11.28
N ARG A 15 -4.80 -17.62 -11.22
CA ARG A 15 -4.78 -16.32 -11.89
C ARG A 15 -3.72 -16.29 -12.97
N SER A 16 -3.95 -15.47 -13.99
CA SER A 16 -2.95 -15.15 -15.03
C SER A 16 -1.89 -14.17 -14.56
N ILE A 17 -2.12 -13.51 -13.42
CA ILE A 17 -1.18 -12.60 -12.76
C ILE A 17 -0.64 -13.25 -11.47
N PRO A 18 0.64 -13.02 -11.12
CA PRO A 18 1.22 -13.58 -9.90
C PRO A 18 0.60 -12.94 -8.66
N ASP A 19 0.32 -13.75 -7.65
CA ASP A 19 -0.06 -13.24 -6.33
C ASP A 19 1.16 -12.58 -5.67
N ARG A 20 0.96 -11.37 -5.15
CA ARG A 20 2.01 -10.63 -4.44
C ARG A 20 1.81 -10.76 -2.94
N ALA A 21 2.81 -11.33 -2.28
CA ALA A 21 2.90 -11.33 -0.83
C ALA A 21 3.75 -10.13 -0.38
N VAL A 22 3.21 -9.29 0.50
CA VAL A 22 3.86 -8.08 1.00
C VAL A 22 3.98 -8.14 2.51
N GLY A 23 5.09 -7.60 3.03
CA GLY A 23 5.31 -7.45 4.47
C GLY A 23 4.97 -6.05 4.91
N MET A 24 4.38 -5.91 6.10
CA MET A 24 4.32 -4.63 6.79
C MET A 24 4.77 -4.78 8.23
N ALA A 25 5.27 -3.69 8.79
CA ALA A 25 5.78 -3.67 10.14
C ALA A 25 5.50 -2.34 10.80
N TRP A 26 5.37 -2.37 12.12
CA TRP A 26 5.30 -1.19 12.96
C TRP A 26 6.28 -1.32 14.11
N MET A 27 6.75 -0.16 14.57
CA MET A 27 7.57 -0.03 15.77
C MET A 27 7.05 1.12 16.64
N PRO A 28 5.79 1.06 17.15
CA PRO A 28 5.28 2.08 18.05
C PRO A 28 6.18 2.20 19.27
N GLN A 29 6.53 3.44 19.61
CA GLN A 29 7.38 3.78 20.76
C GLN A 29 6.59 4.34 21.92
N THR A 30 5.30 4.63 21.72
CA THR A 30 4.39 5.17 22.72
C THR A 30 3.16 4.28 22.86
N LEU A 31 2.51 4.32 24.04
CA LEU A 31 1.27 3.59 24.28
C LEU A 31 0.11 4.06 23.39
N PRO A 32 -0.07 5.37 23.12
CA PRO A 32 -1.07 5.83 22.15
C PRO A 32 -0.87 5.26 20.74
N ASP A 33 0.37 5.24 20.23
CA ASP A 33 0.64 4.68 18.90
C ASP A 33 0.34 3.18 18.86
N LEU A 34 0.74 2.45 19.92
CA LEU A 34 0.44 1.03 20.06
C LEU A 34 -1.08 0.79 20.09
N TRP A 35 -1.82 1.62 20.81
CA TRP A 35 -3.28 1.53 20.87
C TRP A 35 -3.93 1.78 19.50
N ALA A 36 -3.46 2.79 18.75
CA ALA A 36 -3.95 3.06 17.41
C ALA A 36 -3.75 1.85 16.47
N VAL A 37 -2.56 1.23 16.49
CA VAL A 37 -2.28 0.03 15.69
C VAL A 37 -3.20 -1.13 16.11
N ARG A 38 -3.44 -1.32 17.40
CA ARG A 38 -4.37 -2.35 17.90
C ARG A 38 -5.80 -2.11 17.41
N CYS A 39 -6.32 -0.90 17.56
CA CYS A 39 -7.66 -0.54 17.09
C CYS A 39 -7.82 -0.81 15.59
N TRP A 40 -6.83 -0.41 14.80
CA TRP A 40 -6.83 -0.67 13.36
C TRP A 40 -6.80 -2.17 13.04
N LEU A 41 -5.91 -2.95 13.66
CA LEU A 41 -5.84 -4.41 13.47
C LEU A 41 -7.15 -5.13 13.82
N HIS A 42 -7.84 -4.69 14.89
CA HIS A 42 -9.16 -5.22 15.23
C HIS A 42 -10.24 -4.83 14.21
N SER A 43 -10.15 -3.65 13.60
CA SER A 43 -11.13 -3.18 12.61
C SER A 43 -11.17 -4.02 11.32
N ILE A 44 -10.00 -4.54 10.90
CA ILE A 44 -9.82 -5.33 9.68
C ILE A 44 -10.17 -6.83 9.86
N ARG A 45 -10.32 -7.30 11.11
CA ARG A 45 -10.73 -8.69 11.43
C ARG A 45 -9.86 -9.76 10.76
N GLY A 46 -8.53 -9.61 10.86
CA GLY A 46 -7.59 -10.62 10.38
C GLY A 46 -7.62 -10.80 8.87
N ALA A 47 -7.69 -12.04 8.41
CA ALA A 47 -7.73 -12.39 6.99
C ALA A 47 -9.10 -12.14 6.33
N GLN A 48 -10.11 -11.66 7.07
CA GLN A 48 -11.47 -11.52 6.57
C GLN A 48 -11.67 -10.30 5.66
N LYS A 49 -11.10 -9.13 6.00
CA LYS A 49 -11.32 -7.89 5.23
C LYS A 49 -10.08 -7.48 4.46
N ALA A 50 -10.30 -7.00 3.24
CA ALA A 50 -9.27 -6.33 2.46
C ALA A 50 -9.15 -4.85 2.88
N PHE A 51 -7.98 -4.27 2.63
CA PHE A 51 -7.65 -2.87 2.85
C PHE A 51 -6.60 -2.43 1.83
N TRP A 52 -6.50 -1.12 1.60
CA TRP A 52 -5.51 -0.55 0.71
C TRP A 52 -4.20 -0.30 1.47
N LEU A 53 -3.10 -0.85 0.97
CA LEU A 53 -1.78 -0.77 1.57
C LEU A 53 -0.82 0.01 0.64
N PRO A 54 -0.37 1.21 1.04
CA PRO A 54 0.72 1.87 0.34
C PRO A 54 2.03 1.10 0.56
N MET A 55 2.81 0.92 -0.51
CA MET A 55 4.08 0.18 -0.45
C MET A 55 5.22 0.94 0.22
N TRP A 56 5.05 2.25 0.45
CA TRP A 56 6.05 3.14 1.04
C TRP A 56 7.42 3.14 0.32
N THR A 57 7.46 2.71 -0.93
CA THR A 57 8.65 2.74 -1.78
C THR A 57 8.82 4.11 -2.43
N ARG A 58 10.01 4.70 -2.38
CA ARG A 58 10.30 6.01 -3.02
C ARG A 58 10.78 5.86 -4.46
N GLY A 59 10.20 4.91 -5.19
CA GLY A 59 10.66 4.53 -6.54
C GLY A 59 10.08 5.40 -7.66
N ILE A 60 8.95 6.06 -7.42
CA ILE A 60 8.25 6.85 -8.44
C ILE A 60 8.53 8.32 -8.19
N THR A 61 9.01 9.02 -9.23
CA THR A 61 9.27 10.46 -9.17
C THR A 61 8.32 11.19 -10.10
N LEU A 62 7.63 12.20 -9.57
CA LEU A 62 6.78 13.06 -10.38
C LEU A 62 7.64 13.96 -11.28
N ALA A 63 7.32 14.02 -12.57
CA ALA A 63 8.08 14.80 -13.55
C ALA A 63 7.50 16.21 -13.79
N ALA A 64 6.24 16.43 -13.46
CA ALA A 64 5.54 17.71 -13.60
C ALA A 64 4.54 17.90 -12.46
N ASP A 65 4.25 19.16 -12.11
CA ASP A 65 3.21 19.48 -11.13
C ASP A 65 1.84 18.93 -11.57
N ILE A 66 1.00 18.59 -10.60
CA ILE A 66 -0.38 18.15 -10.81
C ILE A 66 -1.31 19.33 -10.52
N SER A 67 -2.23 19.62 -11.41
CA SER A 67 -3.37 20.53 -11.19
C SER A 67 -4.62 19.76 -10.79
N ALA A 68 -5.54 20.41 -10.08
CA ALA A 68 -6.77 19.78 -9.60
C ALA A 68 -7.69 19.25 -10.71
N ILE A 69 -7.61 19.82 -11.92
CA ILE A 69 -8.41 19.40 -13.08
C ILE A 69 -7.69 18.38 -13.97
N ASP A 70 -6.42 18.07 -13.68
CA ASP A 70 -5.65 17.19 -14.54
C ASP A 70 -6.22 15.77 -14.52
N THR A 71 -6.40 15.21 -15.69
CA THR A 71 -6.80 13.81 -15.90
C THR A 71 -5.59 12.93 -16.21
N THR A 72 -4.38 13.45 -16.07
CA THR A 72 -3.12 12.74 -16.32
C THR A 72 -2.06 13.12 -15.30
N ILE A 73 -1.20 12.18 -14.95
CA ILE A 73 -0.02 12.41 -14.11
C ILE A 73 1.21 12.00 -14.90
N THR A 74 2.22 12.87 -14.93
CA THR A 74 3.49 12.57 -15.60
C THR A 74 4.54 12.18 -14.58
N ILE A 75 5.09 10.98 -14.70
CA ILE A 75 6.18 10.47 -13.86
C ILE A 75 7.44 10.28 -14.70
N ARG A 76 8.60 10.27 -14.06
CA ARG A 76 9.83 9.79 -14.71
C ARG A 76 9.60 8.35 -15.16
N SER A 77 10.04 8.01 -16.37
CA SER A 77 9.76 6.70 -16.94
C SER A 77 10.33 5.59 -16.06
N LEU A 78 9.50 4.59 -15.81
CA LEU A 78 9.85 3.34 -15.13
C LEU A 78 9.68 2.14 -16.06
N GLY A 79 9.35 2.39 -17.35
CA GLY A 79 9.04 1.34 -18.30
C GLY A 79 7.72 0.63 -18.00
N LEU A 80 6.72 1.36 -17.48
CA LEU A 80 5.42 0.77 -17.12
C LEU A 80 4.55 0.43 -18.33
N ASN A 81 4.75 1.12 -19.46
CA ASN A 81 4.01 0.89 -20.69
C ASN A 81 4.21 -0.57 -21.17
N GLY A 82 3.10 -1.29 -21.39
CA GLY A 82 3.11 -2.71 -21.76
C GLY A 82 3.39 -3.70 -20.62
N VAL A 83 3.62 -3.22 -19.39
CA VAL A 83 3.87 -4.05 -18.19
C VAL A 83 2.74 -3.93 -17.17
N ALA A 84 2.31 -2.70 -16.87
CA ALA A 84 1.24 -2.40 -15.93
C ALA A 84 0.40 -1.24 -16.46
N GLU A 85 -0.66 -1.56 -17.19
CA GLU A 85 -1.49 -0.56 -17.88
C GLU A 85 -2.52 0.10 -16.95
N MET A 86 -2.86 -0.52 -15.83
CA MET A 86 -3.78 0.02 -14.83
C MET A 86 -3.25 -0.21 -13.42
N GLY A 87 -3.65 0.65 -12.48
CA GLY A 87 -3.29 0.48 -11.08
C GLY A 87 -3.70 1.65 -10.20
N ASP A 88 -3.37 1.53 -8.92
CA ASP A 88 -3.64 2.53 -7.89
C ASP A 88 -2.31 3.06 -7.33
N LEU A 89 -2.28 4.36 -7.05
CA LEU A 89 -1.15 5.10 -6.53
C LEU A 89 -1.51 5.78 -5.23
N PHE A 90 -0.52 5.85 -4.34
CA PHE A 90 -0.57 6.64 -3.12
C PHE A 90 0.50 7.73 -3.18
N LEU A 91 0.09 8.96 -2.89
CA LEU A 91 0.96 10.12 -2.80
C LEU A 91 0.83 10.74 -1.41
N ARG A 92 1.96 10.97 -0.75
CA ARG A 92 2.04 11.81 0.44
C ARG A 92 2.93 13.01 0.18
N THR A 93 2.47 14.17 0.60
CA THR A 93 3.22 15.44 0.52
C THR A 93 4.12 15.64 1.73
N LEU A 94 5.10 16.54 1.63
CA LEU A 94 5.98 16.92 2.74
C LEU A 94 5.22 17.54 3.93
N SER A 95 4.02 18.08 3.71
CA SER A 95 3.13 18.60 4.76
C SER A 95 2.29 17.51 5.43
N GLY A 96 2.35 16.27 4.93
CA GLY A 96 1.59 15.13 5.46
C GLY A 96 0.20 14.95 4.84
N ALA A 97 -0.21 15.76 3.86
CA ALA A 97 -1.44 15.50 3.11
C ALA A 97 -1.28 14.27 2.21
N GLU A 98 -2.30 13.43 2.17
CA GLU A 98 -2.32 12.14 1.47
C GLU A 98 -3.38 12.14 0.36
N TYR A 99 -3.02 11.56 -0.78
CA TYR A 99 -3.86 11.48 -1.97
C TYR A 99 -3.75 10.09 -2.58
N THR A 100 -4.84 9.64 -3.20
CA THR A 100 -4.90 8.36 -3.92
C THR A 100 -5.37 8.59 -5.33
N PHE A 101 -4.71 7.97 -6.30
CA PHE A 101 -5.05 8.07 -7.71
C PHE A 101 -5.22 6.70 -8.30
N ARG A 102 -6.21 6.54 -9.19
CA ARG A 102 -6.34 5.37 -10.05
C ARG A 102 -5.99 5.78 -11.47
N PHE A 103 -5.08 5.04 -12.09
CA PHE A 103 -4.76 5.20 -13.51
C PHE A 103 -5.28 4.00 -14.31
N THR A 104 -5.74 4.28 -15.53
CA THR A 104 -6.40 3.32 -16.43
C THR A 104 -5.57 2.99 -17.66
N SER A 105 -4.58 3.82 -17.98
CA SER A 105 -3.62 3.57 -19.07
C SER A 105 -2.30 4.26 -18.78
N VAL A 106 -1.24 3.79 -19.45
CA VAL A 106 0.09 4.37 -19.40
C VAL A 106 0.61 4.58 -20.82
N ALA A 107 1.08 5.79 -21.13
CA ALA A 107 1.72 6.12 -22.40
C ALA A 107 3.16 6.58 -22.18
N ALA A 108 4.11 6.00 -22.91
CA ALA A 108 5.49 6.47 -22.89
C ALA A 108 5.59 7.84 -23.60
N SER A 109 6.33 8.77 -23.00
CA SER A 109 6.56 10.12 -23.54
C SER A 109 8.00 10.56 -23.27
N GLY A 110 8.90 10.22 -24.19
CA GLY A 110 10.33 10.52 -24.07
C GLY A 110 10.97 9.84 -22.85
N GLN A 111 11.40 10.64 -21.87
CA GLN A 111 11.99 10.16 -20.62
C GLN A 111 10.96 9.98 -19.49
N ASN A 112 9.68 10.13 -19.80
CA ASN A 112 8.57 10.11 -18.85
C ASN A 112 7.53 9.06 -19.26
N ASP A 113 6.75 8.62 -18.27
CA ASP A 113 5.51 7.88 -18.49
C ASP A 113 4.34 8.80 -18.10
N VAL A 114 3.32 8.86 -18.95
CA VAL A 114 2.08 9.61 -18.72
C VAL A 114 0.99 8.63 -18.31
N LEU A 115 0.51 8.76 -17.09
CA LEU A 115 -0.54 7.93 -16.50
C LEU A 115 -1.88 8.64 -16.70
N THR A 116 -2.82 8.01 -17.39
CA THR A 116 -4.19 8.54 -17.53
C THR A 116 -5.00 8.16 -16.31
N LEU A 117 -5.58 9.15 -15.62
CA LEU A 117 -6.37 8.94 -14.43
C LEU A 117 -7.83 8.56 -14.76
N SER A 118 -8.46 7.79 -13.88
CA SER A 118 -9.90 7.48 -14.00
C SER A 118 -10.82 8.66 -13.69
N ALA A 119 -10.29 9.70 -13.03
CA ALA A 119 -10.97 10.94 -12.66
C ALA A 119 -9.95 12.08 -12.57
N ALA A 120 -10.41 13.33 -12.54
CA ALA A 120 -9.53 14.48 -12.29
C ALA A 120 -8.80 14.32 -10.94
N ALA A 121 -7.56 14.79 -10.85
CA ALA A 121 -6.71 14.64 -9.67
C ALA A 121 -7.32 15.24 -8.39
N GLY A 122 -8.17 16.26 -8.53
CA GLY A 122 -8.94 16.86 -7.42
C GLY A 122 -8.12 17.72 -6.46
N ALA A 123 -6.80 17.79 -6.64
CA ALA A 123 -5.89 18.62 -5.85
C ALA A 123 -4.72 19.14 -6.69
N SER A 124 -4.22 20.32 -6.34
CA SER A 124 -3.00 20.86 -6.94
C SER A 124 -1.79 20.50 -6.08
N ILE A 125 -0.80 19.83 -6.67
CA ILE A 125 0.36 19.26 -5.98
C ILE A 125 1.61 19.58 -6.78
N ALA A 126 2.49 20.41 -6.19
CA ALA A 126 3.80 20.66 -6.78
C ALA A 126 4.68 19.40 -6.68
N ALA A 127 5.43 19.09 -7.73
CA ALA A 127 6.35 17.95 -7.76
C ALA A 127 7.41 18.03 -6.66
N SER A 128 7.85 19.25 -6.32
CA SER A 128 8.79 19.50 -5.22
C SER A 128 8.18 19.29 -3.83
N ALA A 129 6.85 19.21 -3.72
CA ALA A 129 6.15 19.01 -2.46
C ALA A 129 5.86 17.52 -2.16
N VAL A 130 6.23 16.61 -3.05
CA VAL A 130 6.01 15.16 -2.89
C VAL A 130 7.07 14.56 -1.95
N ASP A 131 6.62 13.90 -0.87
CA ASP A 131 7.47 13.11 0.03
C ASP A 131 7.59 11.66 -0.46
N VAL A 132 6.45 11.04 -0.79
CA VAL A 132 6.35 9.66 -1.25
C VAL A 132 5.32 9.58 -2.37
N LEU A 133 5.68 8.91 -3.46
CA LEU A 133 4.76 8.43 -4.47
C LEU A 133 5.06 6.94 -4.70
N CYS A 134 4.08 6.08 -4.44
CA CYS A 134 4.26 4.63 -4.52
C CYS A 134 2.99 3.92 -5.01
N PRO A 135 3.10 2.66 -5.45
CA PRO A 135 1.93 1.82 -5.70
C PRO A 135 1.09 1.64 -4.43
N LEU A 136 -0.22 1.53 -4.64
CA LEU A 136 -1.22 1.24 -3.64
C LEU A 136 -1.87 -0.10 -4.00
N HIS A 137 -1.77 -1.10 -3.13
CA HIS A 137 -2.32 -2.42 -3.40
C HIS A 137 -3.51 -2.73 -2.50
N CYS A 138 -4.54 -3.35 -3.05
CA CYS A 138 -5.62 -3.94 -2.26
C CYS A 138 -5.14 -5.28 -1.72
N VAL A 139 -5.02 -5.40 -0.40
CA VAL A 139 -4.48 -6.59 0.26
C VAL A 139 -5.36 -7.01 1.43
N ARG A 140 -5.20 -8.26 1.89
CA ARG A 140 -5.73 -8.71 3.18
C ARG A 140 -4.61 -9.40 3.97
N LEU A 141 -4.75 -9.52 5.29
CA LEU A 141 -3.78 -10.28 6.07
C LEU A 141 -3.77 -11.76 5.66
N GLU A 142 -2.57 -12.36 5.69
CA GLU A 142 -2.42 -13.81 5.50
C GLU A 142 -2.70 -14.60 6.79
N GLN A 143 -2.74 -13.91 7.93
CA GLN A 143 -2.96 -14.49 9.25
C GLN A 143 -4.06 -13.77 10.03
N ASP A 144 -4.80 -14.52 10.85
CA ASP A 144 -5.77 -13.99 11.81
C ASP A 144 -5.14 -13.65 13.16
N ARG A 145 -4.07 -14.39 13.53
CA ARG A 145 -3.33 -14.17 14.76
C ARG A 145 -2.20 -13.17 14.52
N VAL A 146 -2.18 -12.10 15.30
CA VAL A 146 -1.12 -11.08 15.29
C VAL A 146 -0.36 -11.14 16.60
N GLU A 147 0.96 -11.23 16.52
CA GLU A 147 1.85 -11.17 17.68
C GLU A 147 2.46 -9.78 17.85
N PHE A 148 2.61 -9.38 19.10
CA PHE A 148 3.24 -8.13 19.51
C PHE A 148 4.45 -8.48 20.37
N ALA A 149 5.64 -8.09 19.93
CA ALA A 149 6.85 -8.27 20.72
C ALA A 149 7.15 -6.99 21.49
N HIS A 150 7.14 -7.07 22.82
CA HIS A 150 7.28 -5.93 23.71
C HIS A 150 8.69 -5.87 24.32
N LEU A 151 9.38 -4.75 24.13
CA LEU A 151 10.64 -4.43 24.78
C LEU A 151 10.45 -3.24 25.73
N TYR A 152 10.51 -3.50 27.02
CA TYR A 152 10.45 -2.45 28.04
C TYR A 152 11.84 -1.82 28.24
N ARG A 153 11.92 -0.50 28.09
CA ARG A 153 13.11 0.33 28.31
C ARG A 153 12.86 1.26 29.50
N GLY A 154 12.74 0.68 30.69
CA GLY A 154 12.40 1.41 31.93
C GLY A 154 10.90 1.41 32.23
N ARG A 155 10.47 2.29 33.15
CA ARG A 155 9.09 2.29 33.68
C ARG A 155 8.03 2.71 32.66
N ASP A 156 8.34 3.70 31.82
CA ASP A 156 7.33 4.38 30.99
C ASP A 156 7.62 4.32 29.48
N ARG A 157 8.69 3.63 29.05
CA ARG A 157 9.06 3.52 27.64
C ARG A 157 9.01 2.07 27.18
N GLN A 158 8.07 1.78 26.29
CA GLN A 158 7.91 0.45 25.69
C GLN A 158 8.05 0.57 24.18
N ILE A 159 8.99 -0.17 23.62
CA ILE A 159 9.11 -0.35 22.17
C ILE A 159 8.37 -1.64 21.85
N THR A 160 7.37 -1.57 20.98
CA THR A 160 6.69 -2.77 20.52
C THR A 160 6.96 -2.96 19.04
N THR A 161 7.34 -4.16 18.63
CA THR A 161 7.53 -4.51 17.22
C THR A 161 6.43 -5.47 16.77
N ILE A 162 5.86 -5.17 15.61
CA ILE A 162 4.78 -5.93 15.00
C ILE A 162 5.19 -6.15 13.54
N GLN A 163 5.15 -7.39 13.07
CA GLN A 163 5.45 -7.74 11.69
C GLN A 163 4.37 -8.66 11.15
N LEU A 164 3.81 -8.32 10.01
CA LEU A 164 2.71 -9.03 9.39
C LEU A 164 2.96 -9.27 7.91
N ARG A 165 2.39 -10.36 7.40
CA ARG A 165 2.25 -10.61 5.98
C ARG A 165 0.84 -10.31 5.50
N ALA A 166 0.74 -9.77 4.29
CA ALA A 166 -0.49 -9.55 3.58
C ALA A 166 -0.36 -10.06 2.15
N ILE A 167 -1.48 -10.44 1.56
CA ILE A 167 -1.57 -10.94 0.19
C ILE A 167 -2.50 -10.07 -0.63
N GLU A 168 -2.14 -9.83 -1.88
CA GLU A 168 -2.95 -9.09 -2.84
C GLU A 168 -4.32 -9.75 -3.08
N VAL A 169 -5.36 -8.94 -3.02
CA VAL A 169 -6.75 -9.32 -3.30
C VAL A 169 -7.19 -8.54 -4.54
N PRO A 170 -7.89 -9.18 -5.49
CA PRO A 170 -8.44 -8.48 -6.64
C PRO A 170 -9.35 -7.35 -6.14
N PRO A 171 -9.19 -6.14 -6.68
CA PRO A 171 -10.10 -5.03 -6.40
C PRO A 171 -11.51 -5.28 -6.96
#